data_AF-A0A0M2R301-F1
#
_entry.id   AF-A0A0M2R301-F1
#
_cell.length_a   1.000
_cell.length_b   1.000
_cell.length_c   1.000
_cell.angle_alpha   90.00
_cell.angle_beta   90.00
_cell.angle_gamma   90.00
#
_symmetry.space_group_name_H-M   'P 1'
#
loop_
_entity.id
_entity.type
_entity.pdbx_description
1 polymer ?
#
loop_
_entity_poly.entity_id
_entity_poly.type
_entity_poly.pdbx_seq_one_letter_code
_entity_poly.pdbx_strand_id
1 'polypeptide(L)'
;MKTSEQLFSEMMKANEVAYNHRQKLQNCENIKFCCDAIESGKALTHIKKRFGNRKKYSPTINPNNIDNVRIALGFDGPARSTVLRSDELKRYIELRELERINKVGPTKKTPSAFKRLESILGELEHFEDQTYIRSLVEEGNQAKKKLISLTKGLKKIPGIPLSQLTKDHQNVIPIAEEKQYLPVTKSDNNREISKIIGELIQRLKDNEELTNFALKNEAGRIKQSIDPGKTLIKPKEFTALETAIDLLKG
;
A
#
# COMPACT_ATOMS: atom_id res chain seq x y z
N MET A 1 -12.97 -5.33 32.32
CA MET A 1 -11.67 -5.99 32.05
C MET A 1 -10.89 -6.04 33.35
N LYS A 2 -10.22 -7.16 33.68
CA LYS A 2 -9.30 -7.20 34.82
C LYS A 2 -8.09 -6.31 34.53
N THR A 3 -7.70 -5.44 35.45
CA THR A 3 -6.48 -4.61 35.32
C THR A 3 -5.23 -5.43 35.66
N SER A 4 -4.06 -4.93 35.26
CA SER A 4 -2.78 -5.56 35.61
C SER A 4 -2.58 -5.65 37.12
N GLU A 5 -3.01 -4.63 37.88
CA GLU A 5 -2.91 -4.57 39.34
C GLU A 5 -3.83 -5.58 40.04
N GLN A 6 -5.03 -5.81 39.51
CA GLN A 6 -5.95 -6.83 40.02
C GLN A 6 -5.34 -8.23 39.83
N LEU A 7 -4.80 -8.52 38.63
CA LEU A 7 -4.14 -9.79 38.37
C LEU A 7 -2.90 -9.98 39.25
N PHE A 8 -2.09 -8.92 39.44
CA PHE A 8 -0.93 -8.97 40.32
C PHE A 8 -1.32 -9.30 41.77
N SER A 9 -2.39 -8.67 42.27
CA SER A 9 -2.89 -8.91 43.63
C SER A 9 -3.39 -10.35 43.80
N GLU A 10 -4.07 -10.91 42.79
CA GLU A 10 -4.48 -12.32 42.77
C GLU A 10 -3.27 -13.26 42.79
N MET A 11 -2.25 -12.96 41.98
CA MET A 11 -1.00 -13.74 41.93
C MET A 11 -0.23 -13.72 43.25
N MET A 12 -0.16 -12.57 43.92
CA MET A 12 0.49 -12.46 45.23
C MET A 12 -0.22 -13.33 46.26
N LYS A 13 -1.55 -13.24 46.35
CA LYS A 13 -2.36 -14.09 47.26
C LYS A 13 -2.23 -15.58 46.96
N ALA A 14 -2.25 -15.96 45.68
CA ALA A 14 -2.07 -17.36 45.29
C ALA A 14 -0.68 -17.90 45.67
N ASN A 15 0.35 -17.04 45.60
CA ASN A 15 1.71 -17.42 45.93
C ASN A 15 1.99 -17.48 47.43
N GLU A 16 1.25 -16.79 48.28
CA GLU A 16 1.39 -16.84 49.76
C GLU A 16 1.21 -18.25 50.33
N VAL A 17 0.34 -19.06 49.72
CA VAL A 17 0.02 -20.43 50.17
C VAL A 17 0.97 -21.47 49.55
N ALA A 18 1.90 -21.07 48.67
CA ALA A 18 2.78 -21.99 47.97
C ALA A 18 3.99 -22.44 48.82
N TYR A 19 4.45 -23.67 48.58
CA TYR A 19 5.63 -24.26 49.25
C TYR A 19 6.90 -23.38 49.18
N ASN A 20 7.08 -22.62 48.09
CA ASN A 20 8.18 -21.65 47.89
C ASN A 20 7.69 -20.19 47.83
N HIS A 21 6.70 -19.83 48.65
CA HIS A 21 6.04 -18.52 48.60
C HIS A 21 7.01 -17.34 48.59
N ARG A 22 8.02 -17.29 49.48
CA ARG A 22 8.97 -16.16 49.55
C ARG A 22 9.66 -15.87 48.22
N GLN A 23 10.19 -16.91 47.57
CA GLN A 23 10.87 -16.75 46.29
C GLN A 23 9.89 -16.39 45.18
N LYS A 24 8.67 -16.96 45.19
CA LYS A 24 7.64 -16.62 44.19
C LYS A 24 7.13 -15.19 44.33
N LEU A 25 6.96 -14.70 45.55
CA LEU A 25 6.57 -13.32 45.86
C LEU A 25 7.67 -12.35 45.40
N GLN A 26 8.93 -12.61 45.78
CA GLN A 26 10.07 -11.81 45.33
C GLN A 26 10.20 -11.79 43.80
N ASN A 27 9.95 -12.92 43.14
CA ASN A 27 9.95 -13.00 41.68
C ASN A 27 8.86 -12.13 41.06
N CYS A 28 7.65 -12.11 41.63
CA CYS A 28 6.55 -11.25 41.18
C CYS A 28 6.91 -9.77 41.37
N GLU A 29 7.45 -9.40 42.53
CA GLU A 29 7.92 -8.05 42.83
C GLU A 29 9.03 -7.60 41.87
N ASN A 30 10.01 -8.46 41.59
CA ASN A 30 11.08 -8.16 40.65
C ASN A 30 10.55 -7.92 39.23
N ILE A 31 9.56 -8.72 38.78
CA ILE A 31 8.90 -8.51 37.48
C ILE A 31 8.15 -7.17 37.48
N LYS A 32 7.38 -6.88 38.53
CA LYS A 32 6.66 -5.60 38.67
C LYS A 32 7.62 -4.42 38.61
N PHE A 33 8.71 -4.46 39.38
CA PHE A 33 9.74 -3.43 39.37
C PHE A 33 10.35 -3.24 37.98
N CYS A 34 10.63 -4.33 37.26
CA CYS A 34 11.12 -4.25 35.89
C CYS A 34 10.10 -3.57 34.97
N CYS A 35 8.81 -3.94 35.04
CA CYS A 35 7.75 -3.28 34.28
C CYS A 35 7.67 -1.78 34.59
N ASP A 36 7.72 -1.39 35.86
CA ASP A 36 7.68 0.01 36.30
C ASP A 36 8.91 0.79 35.84
N ALA A 37 10.09 0.16 35.85
CA ALA A 37 11.31 0.76 35.32
C ALA A 37 11.24 0.98 33.80
N ILE A 38 10.60 0.08 33.06
CA ILE A 38 10.35 0.22 31.62
C ILE A 38 9.37 1.37 31.35
N GLU A 39 8.24 1.40 32.07
CA GLU A 39 7.19 2.42 31.93
C GLU A 39 7.72 3.82 32.27
N SER A 40 8.49 3.96 33.35
CA SER A 40 9.09 5.23 33.78
C SER A 40 10.31 5.68 32.96
N GLY A 41 10.80 4.84 32.04
CA GLY A 41 12.01 5.11 31.24
C GLY A 41 13.34 4.93 32.00
N LYS A 42 13.32 4.63 33.30
CA LYS A 42 14.52 4.36 34.11
C LYS A 42 15.28 3.12 33.62
N ALA A 43 14.60 2.17 32.99
CA ALA A 43 15.23 0.99 32.39
C ALA A 43 16.36 1.34 31.41
N LEU A 44 16.23 2.43 30.64
CA LEU A 44 17.24 2.84 29.67
C LEU A 44 18.57 3.21 30.34
N THR A 45 18.53 3.88 31.50
CA THR A 45 19.76 4.30 32.20
C THR A 45 20.50 3.09 32.75
N HIS A 46 19.77 2.14 33.35
CA HIS A 46 20.36 0.89 33.86
C HIS A 46 20.95 0.03 32.73
N ILE A 47 20.24 -0.11 31.61
CA ILE A 47 20.74 -0.87 30.45
C ILE A 47 21.98 -0.21 29.84
N LYS A 48 21.98 1.12 29.66
CA LYS A 48 23.17 1.83 29.18
C LYS A 48 24.35 1.71 30.13
N LYS A 49 24.12 1.77 31.45
CA LYS A 49 25.18 1.62 32.46
C LYS A 49 25.83 0.24 32.40
N ARG A 50 25.04 -0.83 32.19
CA ARG A 50 25.57 -2.21 32.19
C ARG A 50 26.08 -2.69 30.83
N PHE A 51 25.39 -2.35 29.74
CA PHE A 51 25.67 -2.87 28.40
C PHE A 51 26.26 -1.82 27.43
N GLY A 52 26.36 -0.56 27.86
CA GLY A 52 26.77 0.56 27.00
C GLY A 52 25.76 0.87 25.88
N ASN A 53 26.23 1.60 24.86
CA ASN A 53 25.43 1.97 23.69
C ASN A 53 25.29 0.85 22.64
N ARG A 54 25.88 -0.33 22.89
CA ARG A 54 25.88 -1.46 21.94
C ARG A 54 24.50 -2.10 21.78
N LYS A 55 23.66 -2.02 22.82
CA LYS A 55 22.35 -2.67 22.82
C LYS A 55 21.26 -1.65 22.49
N LYS A 56 20.64 -1.80 21.32
CA LYS A 56 19.43 -1.05 20.98
C LYS A 56 18.31 -1.49 21.93
N TYR A 57 17.85 -0.56 22.77
CA TYR A 57 16.76 -0.80 23.70
C TYR A 57 15.49 -0.10 23.23
N SER A 58 14.40 -0.87 23.13
CA SER A 58 13.06 -0.35 22.94
C SER A 58 12.33 -0.40 24.28
N PRO A 59 11.62 0.65 24.69
CA PRO A 59 10.94 0.69 25.99
C PRO A 59 9.64 -0.14 26.00
N THR A 60 9.52 -1.22 25.21
CA THR A 60 8.32 -2.08 25.21
C THR A 60 8.33 -3.04 26.39
N ILE A 61 7.19 -3.22 27.06
CA ILE A 61 7.04 -4.19 28.15
C ILE A 61 6.80 -5.56 27.50
N ASN A 62 7.85 -6.38 27.44
CA ASN A 62 7.78 -7.76 26.95
C ASN A 62 8.79 -8.63 27.71
N PRO A 63 8.68 -9.97 27.63
CA PRO A 63 9.55 -10.88 28.38
C PRO A 63 11.05 -10.68 28.09
N ASN A 64 11.43 -10.32 26.86
CA ASN A 64 12.84 -10.07 26.50
C ASN A 64 13.39 -8.81 27.18
N ASN A 65 12.61 -7.73 27.16
CA ASN A 65 13.01 -6.45 27.75
C ASN A 65 13.00 -6.51 29.26
N ILE A 66 12.05 -7.23 29.87
CA ILE A 66 12.04 -7.49 31.31
C ILE A 66 13.31 -8.25 31.71
N ASP A 67 13.69 -9.29 30.99
CA ASP A 67 14.92 -10.04 31.29
C ASP A 67 16.18 -9.17 31.11
N ASN A 68 16.21 -8.32 30.07
CA ASN A 68 17.30 -7.35 29.88
C ASN A 68 17.40 -6.35 31.05
N VAL A 69 16.26 -5.87 31.56
CA VAL A 69 16.21 -4.94 32.70
C VAL A 69 16.57 -5.64 34.01
N ARG A 70 16.08 -6.86 34.22
CA ARG A 70 16.44 -7.74 35.35
C ARG A 70 17.95 -7.94 35.40
N ILE A 71 18.56 -8.34 34.27
CA ILE A 71 20.01 -8.47 34.17
C ILE A 71 20.66 -7.10 34.39
N ALA A 72 20.14 -5.99 33.84
CA ALA A 72 20.71 -4.66 34.07
C ALA A 72 20.77 -4.27 35.56
N LEU A 73 19.70 -4.56 36.30
CA LEU A 73 19.54 -4.26 37.73
C LEU A 73 20.27 -5.25 38.64
N GLY A 74 20.69 -6.40 38.13
CA GLY A 74 21.32 -7.45 38.95
C GLY A 74 20.32 -8.21 39.82
N PHE A 75 19.04 -8.22 39.43
CA PHE A 75 18.03 -8.98 40.15
C PHE A 75 18.13 -10.47 39.82
N ASP A 76 18.12 -11.28 40.88
CA ASP A 76 17.92 -12.71 40.76
C ASP A 76 16.42 -13.00 40.67
N GLY A 77 16.02 -13.86 39.74
CA GLY A 77 14.60 -14.05 39.47
C GLY A 77 14.31 -14.70 38.11
N PRO A 78 13.03 -14.80 37.74
CA PRO A 78 12.59 -15.60 36.62
C PRO A 78 13.17 -15.03 35.34
N ALA A 79 14.06 -15.81 34.73
CA ALA A 79 14.55 -15.53 33.39
C ALA A 79 13.38 -15.53 32.40
N ARG A 80 13.63 -15.01 31.19
CA ARG A 80 12.67 -15.02 30.08
C ARG A 80 11.98 -16.38 29.91
N SER A 81 12.73 -17.48 30.00
CA SER A 81 12.20 -18.84 29.84
C SER A 81 11.15 -19.21 30.89
N THR A 82 11.34 -18.78 32.14
CA THR A 82 10.38 -19.01 33.24
C THR A 82 9.12 -18.18 33.05
N VAL A 83 9.26 -16.92 32.65
CA VAL A 83 8.12 -16.05 32.31
C VAL A 83 7.30 -16.65 31.17
N LEU A 84 7.96 -17.20 30.14
CA LEU A 84 7.30 -17.85 29.01
C LEU A 84 6.64 -19.19 29.35
N ARG A 85 6.90 -19.78 30.51
CA ARG A 85 6.23 -21.02 30.96
C ARG A 85 5.01 -20.74 31.85
N SER A 86 4.94 -19.56 32.47
CA SER A 86 3.81 -19.17 33.34
C SER A 86 2.83 -18.31 32.56
N ASP A 87 1.62 -18.81 32.37
CA ASP A 87 0.58 -18.07 31.65
C ASP A 87 0.07 -16.87 32.43
N GLU A 88 0.09 -16.94 33.76
CA GLU A 88 -0.23 -15.81 34.64
C GLU A 88 0.74 -14.63 34.45
N LEU A 89 2.05 -14.93 34.44
CA LEU A 89 3.08 -13.90 34.22
C LEU A 89 3.03 -13.30 32.83
N LYS A 90 2.79 -14.12 31.79
CA LYS A 90 2.58 -13.60 30.43
C LYS A 90 1.40 -12.64 30.38
N ARG A 91 0.26 -13.06 30.93
CA ARG A 91 -0.97 -12.28 30.95
C ARG A 91 -0.77 -10.96 31.70
N TYR A 92 -0.05 -10.98 32.82
CA TYR A 92 0.32 -9.77 33.54
C TYR A 92 1.15 -8.80 32.69
N ILE A 93 2.18 -9.30 32.01
CA ILE A 93 3.04 -8.50 31.14
C ILE A 93 2.26 -7.90 29.96
N GLU A 94 1.37 -8.68 29.34
CA GLU A 94 0.51 -8.22 28.25
C GLU A 94 -0.44 -7.11 28.71
N LEU A 95 -1.09 -7.28 29.87
CA LEU A 95 -1.95 -6.24 30.44
C LEU A 95 -1.17 -4.96 30.75
N ARG A 96 0.06 -5.07 31.27
CA ARG A 96 0.94 -3.92 31.52
C ARG A 96 1.32 -3.18 30.24
N GLU A 97 1.62 -3.90 29.17
CA GLU A 97 1.92 -3.27 27.88
C GLU A 97 0.69 -2.59 27.27
N LEU A 98 -0.49 -3.23 27.36
CA LEU A 98 -1.75 -2.62 26.91
C LEU A 98 -2.07 -1.34 27.69
N GLU A 99 -1.94 -1.37 29.01
CA GLU A 99 -2.13 -0.18 29.86
C GLU A 99 -1.15 0.93 29.50
N ARG A 100 0.12 0.59 29.24
CA ARG A 100 1.12 1.56 28.81
C ARG A 100 0.78 2.19 27.46
N ILE A 101 0.39 1.38 26.47
CA ILE A 101 -0.02 1.88 25.14
C ILE A 101 -1.24 2.79 25.27
N ASN A 102 -2.23 2.40 26.09
CA ASN A 102 -3.45 3.17 26.33
C ASN A 102 -3.19 4.47 27.10
N LYS A 103 -2.26 4.48 28.06
CA LYS A 103 -1.86 5.69 28.81
C LYS A 103 -1.08 6.67 27.95
N VAL A 104 -0.14 6.19 27.13
CA VAL A 104 0.76 7.05 26.36
C VAL A 104 0.09 7.56 25.08
N GLY A 105 -0.93 6.86 24.58
CA GLY A 105 -1.50 7.10 23.27
C GLY A 105 -0.44 6.93 22.16
N PRO A 106 -0.84 6.81 20.89
CA PRO A 106 0.11 6.90 19.80
C PRO A 106 0.62 8.34 19.72
N THR A 107 1.72 8.68 20.39
CA THR A 107 2.48 9.90 20.08
C THR A 107 3.11 9.70 18.71
N LYS A 108 2.33 9.91 17.64
CA LYS A 108 2.87 10.10 16.31
C LYS A 108 3.73 11.34 16.40
N LYS A 109 5.05 11.17 16.54
CA LYS A 109 6.01 12.27 16.43
C LYS A 109 5.74 12.90 15.07
N THR A 110 5.16 14.11 15.07
CA THR A 110 5.01 14.88 13.85
C THR A 110 6.39 15.00 13.22
N PRO A 111 6.58 14.57 11.96
CA PRO A 111 7.87 14.63 11.31
C PRO A 111 8.44 16.05 11.39
N SER A 112 9.75 16.18 11.56
CA SER A 112 10.39 17.51 11.63
C SER A 112 10.10 18.36 10.38
N ALA A 113 9.96 17.71 9.22
CA ALA A 113 9.52 18.34 7.98
C ALA A 113 8.12 18.94 8.09
N PHE A 114 7.18 18.26 8.77
CA PHE A 114 5.84 18.80 9.02
C PHE A 114 5.88 20.00 9.97
N LYS A 115 6.70 19.95 11.02
CA LYS A 115 6.89 21.09 11.92
C LYS A 115 7.47 22.32 11.22
N ARG A 116 8.43 22.11 10.30
CA ARG A 116 8.99 23.19 9.46
C ARG A 116 7.97 23.75 8.49
N LEU A 117 7.12 22.90 7.92
CA LEU A 117 6.07 23.34 7.02
C LEU A 117 5.04 24.19 7.76
N GLU A 118 4.58 23.74 8.94
CA GLU A 118 3.67 24.53 9.78
C GLU A 118 4.29 25.85 10.27
N SER A 119 5.60 25.90 10.54
CA SER A 119 6.25 27.18 10.88
C SER A 119 6.26 28.16 9.71
N ILE A 120 6.56 27.68 8.49
CA ILE A 120 6.54 28.50 7.27
C ILE A 120 5.09 28.96 6.96
N LEU A 121 4.12 28.07 7.12
CA LEU A 121 2.71 28.43 6.95
C LEU A 121 2.26 29.46 7.99
N GLY A 122 2.77 29.39 9.22
CA GLY A 122 2.48 30.37 10.26
C GLY A 122 3.04 31.77 9.99
N GLU A 123 4.03 31.90 9.09
CA GLU A 123 4.57 33.19 8.65
C GLU A 123 3.70 33.86 7.56
N LEU A 124 2.75 33.12 6.96
CA LEU A 124 1.84 33.68 5.96
C LEU A 124 0.71 34.45 6.65
N GLU A 125 0.50 35.69 6.21
CA GLU A 125 -0.46 36.63 6.81
C GLU A 125 -1.93 36.25 6.52
N HIS A 126 -2.18 35.48 5.46
CA HIS A 126 -3.53 35.16 4.99
C HIS A 126 -3.85 33.68 5.21
N PHE A 127 -4.98 33.43 5.90
CA PHE A 127 -5.44 32.08 6.22
C PHE A 127 -5.79 31.25 4.98
N GLU A 128 -6.29 31.89 3.92
CA GLU A 128 -6.68 31.21 2.67
C GLU A 128 -5.47 30.56 2.00
N ASP A 129 -4.34 31.27 1.93
CA ASP A 129 -3.08 30.75 1.38
C ASP A 129 -2.54 29.58 2.21
N GLN A 130 -2.63 29.66 3.54
CA GLN A 130 -2.25 28.56 4.42
C GLN A 130 -3.08 27.31 4.13
N THR A 131 -4.38 27.48 3.94
CA THR A 131 -5.31 26.36 3.69
C THR A 131 -5.09 25.75 2.32
N TYR A 132 -4.87 26.58 1.30
CA TYR A 132 -4.56 26.16 -0.05
C TYR A 132 -3.26 25.35 -0.10
N ILE A 133 -2.18 25.85 0.51
CA ILE A 133 -0.90 25.13 0.53
C ILE A 133 -1.02 23.79 1.29
N ARG A 134 -1.78 23.73 2.40
CA ARG A 134 -2.05 22.46 3.09
C ARG A 134 -2.72 21.44 2.15
N SER A 135 -3.72 21.84 1.37
CA SER A 135 -4.39 20.94 0.42
C SER A 135 -3.44 20.40 -0.66
N LEU A 136 -2.57 21.24 -1.23
CA LEU A 136 -1.59 20.82 -2.23
C LEU A 136 -0.57 19.82 -1.66
N VAL A 137 -0.11 20.06 -0.43
CA VAL A 137 0.83 19.16 0.25
C VAL A 137 0.18 17.82 0.56
N GLU A 138 -1.10 17.82 0.98
CA GLU A 138 -1.85 16.60 1.19
C GLU A 138 -2.04 15.79 -0.10
N GLU A 139 -2.40 16.45 -1.19
CA GLU A 139 -2.55 15.83 -2.51
C GLU A 139 -1.23 15.19 -2.98
N GLY A 140 -0.12 15.93 -2.89
CA GLY A 140 1.22 15.41 -3.22
C GLY A 140 1.61 14.21 -2.35
N ASN A 141 1.29 14.24 -1.05
CA ASN A 141 1.53 13.11 -0.15
C ASN A 141 0.68 11.88 -0.51
N GLN A 142 -0.56 12.08 -0.97
CA GLN A 142 -1.42 10.99 -1.45
C GLN A 142 -0.88 10.39 -2.76
N ALA A 143 -0.49 11.22 -3.72
CA ALA A 143 0.13 10.77 -4.97
C ALA A 143 1.40 9.96 -4.71
N LYS A 144 2.27 10.44 -3.82
CA LYS A 144 3.47 9.72 -3.38
C LYS A 144 3.15 8.36 -2.76
N LYS A 145 2.13 8.28 -1.91
CA LYS A 145 1.67 7.00 -1.33
C LYS A 145 1.20 6.03 -2.43
N LYS A 146 0.40 6.51 -3.41
CA LYS A 146 -0.06 5.69 -4.54
C LYS A 146 1.13 5.13 -5.34
N LEU A 147 2.11 5.97 -5.67
CA LEU A 147 3.33 5.55 -6.38
C LEU A 147 4.13 4.50 -5.59
N ILE A 148 4.33 4.70 -4.30
CA ILE A 148 5.03 3.74 -3.44
C ILE A 148 4.26 2.40 -3.40
N SER A 149 2.93 2.43 -3.33
CA SER A 149 2.11 1.21 -3.36
C SER A 149 2.21 0.49 -4.70
N LEU A 150 2.14 1.22 -5.82
CA LEU A 150 2.29 0.67 -7.17
C LEU A 150 3.67 0.04 -7.38
N THR A 151 4.74 0.76 -7.03
CA THR A 151 6.12 0.24 -7.13
C THR A 151 6.35 -0.99 -6.26
N LYS A 152 5.78 -1.03 -5.04
CA LYS A 152 5.79 -2.23 -4.20
C LYS A 152 4.99 -3.38 -4.79
N GLY A 153 3.85 -3.09 -5.42
CA GLY A 153 3.03 -4.07 -6.14
C GLY A 153 3.78 -4.68 -7.32
N LEU A 154 4.40 -3.84 -8.16
CA LEU A 154 5.22 -4.27 -9.30
C LEU A 154 6.39 -5.15 -8.88
N LYS A 155 7.07 -4.83 -7.76
CA LYS A 155 8.14 -5.68 -7.22
C LYS A 155 7.70 -7.07 -6.77
N LYS A 156 6.39 -7.28 -6.50
CA LYS A 156 5.83 -8.57 -6.10
C LYS A 156 5.38 -9.41 -7.29
N ILE A 157 5.31 -8.85 -8.48
CA ILE A 157 5.05 -9.62 -9.69
C ILE A 157 6.30 -10.46 -9.92
N PRO A 158 6.19 -11.81 -9.97
CA PRO A 158 7.34 -12.66 -10.24
C PRO A 158 7.97 -12.20 -11.55
N GLY A 159 9.28 -11.95 -11.55
CA GLY A 159 9.99 -11.53 -12.75
C GLY A 159 9.84 -12.64 -13.79
N ILE A 160 8.97 -12.42 -14.79
CA ILE A 160 8.90 -13.29 -15.95
C ILE A 160 10.24 -13.07 -16.68
N PRO A 161 11.07 -14.09 -16.85
CA PRO A 161 12.29 -13.97 -17.64
C PRO A 161 11.93 -13.42 -19.02
N LEU A 162 12.58 -12.35 -19.46
CA LEU A 162 12.41 -11.82 -20.81
C LEU A 162 12.64 -12.91 -21.88
N SER A 163 13.47 -13.91 -21.56
CA SER A 163 13.71 -15.09 -22.39
C SER A 163 12.51 -16.04 -22.53
N GLN A 164 11.51 -15.98 -21.63
CA GLN A 164 10.23 -16.67 -21.78
C GLN A 164 9.24 -15.86 -22.63
N LEU A 165 9.31 -14.52 -22.62
CA LEU A 165 8.52 -13.66 -23.53
C LEU A 165 9.02 -13.70 -24.97
N THR A 166 10.33 -13.84 -25.22
CA THR A 166 10.88 -13.80 -26.58
C THR A 166 10.69 -15.10 -27.36
N LYS A 167 10.47 -16.25 -26.70
CA LYS A 167 10.26 -17.53 -27.41
C LYS A 167 8.94 -17.59 -28.15
N ASP A 168 7.92 -16.87 -27.67
CA ASP A 168 6.63 -16.74 -28.36
C ASP A 168 6.63 -15.59 -29.41
N HIS A 169 7.76 -14.93 -29.65
CA HIS A 169 7.88 -13.74 -30.50
C HIS A 169 8.83 -13.90 -31.69
N GLN A 170 9.16 -15.13 -32.11
CA GLN A 170 9.89 -15.35 -33.38
C GLN A 170 9.14 -14.85 -34.64
N ASN A 171 7.90 -14.36 -34.51
CA ASN A 171 7.13 -13.73 -35.59
C ASN A 171 6.77 -12.26 -35.32
N VAL A 172 7.53 -11.52 -34.51
CA VAL A 172 7.25 -10.08 -34.30
C VAL A 172 8.29 -9.22 -35.01
N ILE A 173 7.80 -8.52 -36.04
CA ILE A 173 8.47 -7.48 -36.83
C ILE A 173 9.04 -6.40 -35.87
N PRO A 174 10.25 -5.86 -36.11
CA PRO A 174 10.85 -4.91 -35.18
C PRO A 174 10.00 -3.63 -35.11
N ILE A 175 9.63 -3.26 -33.90
CA ILE A 175 8.91 -2.02 -33.59
C ILE A 175 9.90 -0.87 -33.76
N ALA A 176 9.86 -0.23 -34.92
CA ALA A 176 10.32 1.14 -35.07
C ALA A 176 9.15 2.08 -34.71
N GLU A 177 9.43 2.95 -33.75
CA GLU A 177 8.80 4.25 -33.53
C GLU A 177 7.39 4.28 -32.90
N GLU A 178 7.41 4.70 -31.62
CA GLU A 178 6.37 5.39 -30.86
C GLU A 178 5.21 5.93 -31.69
N LYS A 179 4.10 5.19 -31.71
CA LYS A 179 2.77 5.77 -31.86
C LYS A 179 1.88 5.23 -30.76
N GLN A 180 1.31 6.18 -30.01
CA GLN A 180 0.36 6.04 -28.91
C GLN A 180 -0.60 4.85 -29.13
N TYR A 181 -0.39 3.75 -28.40
CA TYR A 181 -1.35 2.66 -28.34
C TYR A 181 -2.44 3.02 -27.33
N LEU A 182 -3.63 3.37 -27.83
CA LEU A 182 -4.86 3.11 -27.10
C LEU A 182 -4.94 1.60 -26.83
N PRO A 183 -5.32 1.15 -25.62
CA PRO A 183 -5.42 -0.27 -25.32
C PRO A 183 -6.63 -0.83 -26.06
N VAL A 184 -6.40 -1.43 -27.23
CA VAL A 184 -7.38 -2.30 -27.88
C VAL A 184 -7.44 -3.57 -27.04
N THR A 185 -8.32 -3.57 -26.04
CA THR A 185 -8.68 -4.79 -25.32
C THR A 185 -9.28 -5.76 -26.34
N LYS A 186 -8.63 -6.92 -26.54
CA LYS A 186 -9.18 -8.06 -27.28
C LYS A 186 -10.38 -8.62 -26.50
N SER A 187 -11.52 -7.95 -26.57
CA SER A 187 -12.81 -8.47 -26.10
C SER A 187 -13.60 -8.99 -27.30
N ASP A 188 -14.50 -9.94 -27.07
CA ASP A 188 -15.38 -10.51 -28.09
C ASP A 188 -16.19 -9.44 -28.86
N ASN A 189 -16.38 -8.26 -28.26
CA ASN A 189 -16.99 -7.09 -28.90
C ASN A 189 -16.24 -6.65 -30.17
N ASN A 190 -14.91 -6.80 -30.25
CA ASN A 190 -14.15 -6.38 -31.43
C ASN A 190 -14.48 -7.24 -32.65
N ARG A 191 -14.79 -8.53 -32.46
CA ARG A 191 -15.19 -9.41 -33.57
C ARG A 191 -16.55 -9.01 -34.12
N GLU A 192 -17.51 -8.74 -33.25
CA GLU A 192 -18.84 -8.27 -33.66
C GLU A 192 -18.77 -6.90 -34.34
N ILE A 193 -18.00 -5.96 -33.78
CA ILE A 193 -17.79 -4.64 -34.37
C ILE A 193 -17.08 -4.76 -35.73
N SER A 194 -16.06 -5.61 -35.87
CA SER A 194 -15.38 -5.83 -37.14
C SER A 194 -16.31 -6.39 -38.22
N LYS A 195 -17.28 -7.22 -37.82
CA LYS A 195 -18.29 -7.80 -38.72
C LYS A 195 -19.27 -6.73 -39.17
N ILE A 196 -19.80 -5.93 -38.25
CA ILE A 196 -20.75 -4.84 -38.55
C ILE A 196 -20.11 -3.78 -39.47
N ILE A 197 -18.88 -3.36 -39.16
CA ILE A 197 -18.16 -2.37 -39.99
C ILE A 197 -17.79 -3.01 -41.35
N GLY A 198 -17.45 -4.29 -41.38
CA GLY A 198 -17.22 -5.04 -42.63
C GLY A 198 -18.44 -5.07 -43.55
N GLU A 199 -19.60 -5.40 -43.00
CA GLU A 199 -20.87 -5.37 -43.73
C GLU A 199 -21.21 -3.96 -44.20
N LEU A 200 -20.93 -2.92 -43.40
CA LEU A 200 -21.11 -1.53 -43.83
C LEU A 200 -20.20 -1.17 -45.02
N ILE A 201 -18.90 -1.48 -44.97
CA ILE A 201 -17.98 -1.18 -46.08
C ILE A 201 -18.37 -1.94 -47.35
N GLN A 202 -18.82 -3.19 -47.22
CA GLN A 202 -19.27 -3.96 -48.37
C GLN A 202 -20.47 -3.29 -49.06
N ARG A 203 -21.46 -2.83 -48.31
CA ARG A 203 -22.60 -2.07 -48.85
C ARG A 203 -22.18 -0.73 -49.47
N LEU A 204 -21.15 -0.09 -48.93
CA LEU A 204 -20.59 1.14 -49.49
C LEU A 204 -19.68 0.92 -50.72
N LYS A 205 -19.30 -0.32 -51.04
CA LYS A 205 -18.59 -0.69 -52.28
C LYS A 205 -19.55 -1.14 -53.38
N ASP A 206 -20.72 -1.64 -53.00
CA ASP A 206 -21.73 -2.08 -53.95
C ASP A 206 -22.47 -0.90 -54.58
N ASN A 207 -22.20 -0.65 -55.86
CA ASN A 207 -22.84 0.43 -56.59
C ASN A 207 -24.32 0.14 -56.87
N GLU A 208 -24.77 -1.11 -56.89
CA GLU A 208 -26.19 -1.45 -57.09
C GLU A 208 -27.04 -1.14 -55.86
N GLU A 209 -26.49 -1.34 -54.65
CA GLU A 209 -27.17 -0.91 -53.43
C GLU A 209 -27.14 0.62 -53.26
N LEU A 210 -26.03 1.26 -53.61
CA LEU A 210 -25.88 2.71 -53.47
C LEU A 210 -26.81 3.50 -54.40
N THR A 211 -27.09 2.99 -55.61
CA THR A 211 -28.01 3.66 -56.55
C THR A 211 -29.43 3.75 -55.99
N ASN A 212 -29.88 2.76 -55.20
CA ASN A 212 -31.17 2.80 -54.50
C ASN A 212 -31.28 3.97 -53.51
N PHE A 213 -30.15 4.48 -53.01
CA PHE A 213 -30.07 5.65 -52.13
C PHE A 213 -29.65 6.94 -52.85
N ALA A 214 -29.67 6.94 -54.19
CA ALA A 214 -29.15 8.02 -55.04
C ALA A 214 -27.68 8.36 -54.72
N LEU A 215 -26.86 7.36 -54.38
CA LEU A 215 -25.43 7.46 -54.15
C LEU A 215 -24.65 6.67 -55.22
N LYS A 216 -23.40 7.06 -55.45
CA LYS A 216 -22.43 6.32 -56.27
C LYS A 216 -21.06 6.34 -55.61
N ASN A 217 -20.34 5.24 -55.73
CA ASN A 217 -18.94 5.16 -55.30
C ASN A 217 -18.01 5.41 -56.50
N GLU A 218 -17.33 6.55 -56.50
CA GLU A 218 -16.29 6.90 -57.46
C GLU A 218 -14.91 6.88 -56.77
N ALA A 219 -14.14 5.80 -56.99
CA ALA A 219 -12.77 5.67 -56.49
C ALA A 219 -12.61 5.97 -54.98
N GLY A 220 -13.51 5.42 -54.15
CA GLY A 220 -13.50 5.63 -52.70
C GLY A 220 -14.17 6.95 -52.25
N ARG A 221 -14.86 7.65 -53.16
CA ARG A 221 -15.72 8.80 -52.84
C ARG A 221 -17.17 8.38 -52.98
N ILE A 222 -17.92 8.51 -51.89
CA ILE A 222 -19.37 8.31 -51.93
C ILE A 222 -19.99 9.67 -52.17
N LYS A 223 -20.62 9.83 -53.33
CA LYS A 223 -21.28 11.08 -53.74
C LYS A 223 -22.74 10.82 -54.07
N GLN A 224 -23.55 11.86 -53.98
CA GLN A 224 -24.89 11.82 -54.58
C GLN A 224 -24.80 11.66 -56.10
N SER A 225 -25.67 10.81 -56.66
CA SER A 225 -25.73 10.51 -58.09
C SER A 225 -26.32 11.65 -58.93
N ILE A 226 -26.93 12.66 -58.30
CA ILE A 226 -27.53 13.84 -58.93
C ILE A 226 -26.51 14.99 -58.92
N ASP A 227 -26.28 15.63 -60.07
CA ASP A 227 -25.30 16.72 -60.23
C ASP A 227 -25.79 18.03 -59.56
N PRO A 228 -24.92 18.84 -58.92
CA PRO A 228 -23.45 18.79 -58.85
C PRO A 228 -22.88 17.80 -57.81
N GLY A 229 -23.70 16.95 -57.20
CA GLY A 229 -23.31 15.83 -56.33
C GLY A 229 -22.50 16.22 -55.10
N LYS A 230 -23.15 16.37 -53.94
CA LYS A 230 -22.41 16.54 -52.67
C LYS A 230 -21.69 15.25 -52.29
N THR A 231 -20.43 15.38 -51.89
CA THR A 231 -19.63 14.26 -51.39
C THR A 231 -20.02 13.96 -49.95
N LEU A 232 -20.49 12.76 -49.69
CA LEU A 232 -20.87 12.28 -48.36
C LEU A 232 -19.67 11.73 -47.59
N ILE A 233 -18.84 10.92 -48.27
CA ILE A 233 -17.62 10.34 -47.68
C ILE A 233 -16.44 10.64 -48.58
N LYS A 234 -15.40 11.23 -48.00
CA LYS A 234 -14.14 11.55 -48.70
C LYS A 234 -13.24 10.30 -48.79
N PRO A 235 -12.29 10.24 -49.75
CA PRO A 235 -11.41 9.08 -49.91
C PRO A 235 -10.62 8.75 -48.65
N LYS A 236 -10.14 9.78 -47.93
CA LYS A 236 -9.36 9.61 -46.70
C LYS A 236 -10.17 8.99 -45.58
N GLU A 237 -11.45 9.32 -45.49
CA GLU A 237 -12.39 8.77 -44.50
C GLU A 237 -12.74 7.32 -44.85
N PHE A 238 -12.91 7.03 -46.14
CA PHE A 238 -13.13 5.67 -46.62
C PHE A 238 -11.92 4.75 -46.34
N THR A 239 -10.70 5.21 -46.63
CA THR A 239 -9.47 4.45 -46.30
C THR A 239 -9.25 4.31 -44.79
N ALA A 240 -9.70 5.28 -43.99
CA ALA A 240 -9.64 5.19 -42.53
C ALA A 240 -10.61 4.13 -41.98
N LEU A 241 -11.78 3.97 -42.59
CA LEU A 241 -12.72 2.90 -42.25
C LEU A 241 -12.17 1.52 -42.64
N GLU A 242 -11.55 1.38 -43.81
CA GLU A 242 -10.91 0.13 -44.24
C GLU A 242 -9.77 -0.28 -43.29
N THR A 243 -8.90 0.67 -42.95
CA THR A 243 -7.81 0.43 -42.00
C THR A 243 -8.30 0.14 -40.58
N ALA A 244 -9.41 0.74 -40.14
CA ALA A 244 -10.01 0.44 -38.85
C ALA A 244 -10.53 -1.01 -38.77
N ILE A 245 -11.06 -1.58 -39.85
CA ILE A 245 -11.44 -3.00 -39.89
C ILE A 245 -10.21 -3.89 -39.76
N ASP A 246 -9.15 -3.60 -40.51
CA ASP A 246 -7.95 -4.43 -40.49
C ASP A 246 -7.28 -4.44 -39.12
N LEU A 247 -7.35 -3.31 -38.39
CA LEU A 247 -6.91 -3.21 -36.99
C LEU A 247 -7.81 -3.99 -36.02
N LEU A 248 -9.11 -4.11 -36.30
CA LEU A 248 -10.05 -4.87 -35.45
C LEU A 248 -10.03 -6.38 -35.71
N LYS A 249 -9.52 -6.83 -36.87
CA LYS A 249 -9.37 -8.25 -37.23
C LYS A 249 -8.11 -8.93 -36.63
N GLY A 250 -7.13 -8.15 -36.14
CA GLY A 250 -5.88 -8.65 -35.50
C GLY A 250 -5.99 -8.99 -34.02
#